data_AF-X0YF47-F1
#
_entry.id   AF-X0YF47-F1
#
_cell.length_a   1.000
_cell.length_b   1.000
_cell.length_c   1.000
_cell.angle_alpha   90.00
_cell.angle_beta   90.00
_cell.angle_gamma   90.00
#
_symmetry.space_group_name_H-M   'P 1'
#
loop_
_entity.id
_entity.type
_entity.pdbx_description
1 polymer ?
#
loop_
_entity_poly.entity_id
_entity_poly.type
_entity_poly.pdbx_seq_one_letter_code
_entity_poly.pdbx_strand_id
1 'polypeptide(L)'
;VEIPRWVATDEGLLDLVHTLVLDQCRRGQGYPVALSEAHEKAVVTGADREQFWQLVELSLVEEHLPTRTSAKSQSKRTRWI
;
A
#
# COMPACT_ATOMS: atom_id res chain seq x y z
N VAL A 1 -14.55 -11.15 -12.51
CA VAL A 1 -14.55 -9.68 -12.48
C VAL A 1 -15.93 -9.28 -12.01
N GLU A 2 -16.04 -8.64 -10.86
CA GLU A 2 -17.32 -8.13 -10.36
C GLU A 2 -17.54 -6.72 -10.92
N ILE A 3 -18.75 -6.45 -11.40
CA ILE A 3 -19.13 -5.16 -11.98
C ILE A 3 -20.49 -4.72 -11.41
N PRO A 4 -20.71 -3.40 -11.22
CA PRO A 4 -21.98 -2.91 -10.72
C PRO A 4 -23.08 -3.04 -11.79
N ARG A 5 -24.33 -3.22 -11.35
CA ARG A 5 -25.47 -3.52 -12.22
C ARG A 5 -25.65 -2.51 -13.37
N TRP A 6 -25.44 -1.22 -13.11
CA TRP A 6 -25.60 -0.17 -14.12
C TRP A 6 -24.57 -0.26 -15.26
N VAL A 7 -23.38 -0.81 -15.01
CA VAL A 7 -22.40 -1.13 -16.06
C VAL A 7 -22.84 -2.36 -16.84
N ALA A 8 -23.37 -3.38 -16.14
CA ALA A 8 -23.81 -4.61 -16.78
C ALA A 8 -25.02 -4.41 -17.72
N THR A 9 -25.84 -3.39 -17.48
CA THR A 9 -27.01 -3.07 -18.31
C THR A 9 -26.71 -2.16 -19.51
N ASP A 10 -25.52 -1.54 -19.55
CA ASP A 10 -25.08 -0.68 -20.64
C ASP A 10 -23.99 -1.40 -21.44
N GLU A 11 -24.31 -1.81 -22.67
CA GLU A 11 -23.38 -2.57 -23.51
C GLU A 11 -22.07 -1.82 -23.78
N GLY A 12 -22.11 -0.49 -23.91
CA GLY A 12 -20.92 0.30 -24.18
C GLY A 12 -19.97 0.35 -22.98
N LEU A 13 -20.52 0.51 -21.78
CA LEU A 13 -19.72 0.45 -20.55
C LEU A 13 -19.20 -0.94 -20.27
N LEU A 14 -20.00 -1.98 -20.52
CA LEU A 14 -19.60 -3.37 -20.36
C LEU A 14 -18.42 -3.73 -21.27
N ASP A 15 -18.53 -3.38 -22.56
CA ASP A 15 -17.49 -3.64 -23.55
C ASP A 15 -16.19 -2.88 -23.23
N LEU A 16 -16.31 -1.63 -22.77
CA LEU A 16 -15.17 -0.85 -22.31
C LEU A 16 -14.44 -1.53 -21.15
N VAL A 17 -15.16 -1.96 -20.11
CA VAL A 17 -14.55 -2.61 -18.93
C VAL A 17 -13.85 -3.91 -19.33
N HIS A 18 -14.51 -4.76 -20.12
CA HIS A 18 -13.90 -6.01 -20.58
C HIS A 18 -12.67 -5.77 -21.47
N THR A 19 -12.73 -4.79 -22.38
CA THR A 19 -11.61 -4.41 -23.24
C THR A 19 -10.41 -3.95 -22.44
N LEU A 20 -10.62 -3.10 -21.44
CA LEU A 20 -9.55 -2.60 -20.57
C LEU A 20 -8.94 -3.73 -19.72
N VAL A 21 -9.76 -4.59 -19.13
CA VAL A 21 -9.25 -5.73 -18.34
C VAL A 21 -8.42 -6.67 -19.23
N LEU A 22 -8.91 -6.96 -20.45
CA LEU A 22 -8.20 -7.82 -21.39
C LEU A 22 -6.87 -7.18 -21.85
N ASP A 23 -6.84 -5.87 -22.13
CA ASP A 23 -5.59 -5.15 -22.45
C ASP A 23 -4.58 -5.26 -21.31
N GLN A 24 -5.00 -5.00 -20.07
CA GLN A 24 -4.13 -5.10 -18.91
C GLN A 24 -3.58 -6.51 -18.70
N CYS A 25 -4.43 -7.54 -18.86
CA CYS A 25 -3.99 -8.93 -18.78
C CYS A 25 -2.99 -9.28 -19.90
N ARG A 26 -3.21 -8.82 -21.13
CA ARG A 26 -2.27 -9.07 -22.25
C ARG A 26 -0.90 -8.46 -21.96
N ARG A 27 -0.88 -7.25 -21.41
CA ARG A 27 0.35 -6.54 -21.05
C ARG A 27 1.10 -7.19 -19.89
N GLY A 28 0.40 -7.80 -18.94
CA GLY A 28 0.98 -8.50 -17.79
C GLY A 28 1.00 -10.02 -17.93
N GLN A 29 1.09 -10.54 -19.16
CA GLN A 29 1.23 -11.98 -19.45
C GLN A 29 0.16 -12.88 -18.80
N GLY A 30 -1.10 -12.44 -18.83
CA GLY A 30 -2.24 -13.17 -18.28
C GLY A 30 -2.75 -12.61 -16.96
N TYR A 31 -2.11 -11.59 -16.39
CA TYR A 31 -2.56 -10.92 -15.18
C TYR A 31 -2.53 -9.39 -15.33
N PRO A 32 -3.50 -8.63 -14.79
CA PRO A 32 -3.49 -7.17 -14.92
C PRO A 32 -2.25 -6.54 -14.29
N VAL A 33 -1.45 -5.82 -15.09
CA VAL A 33 -0.23 -5.14 -14.62
C VAL A 33 -0.52 -4.21 -13.45
N ALA A 34 -1.61 -3.45 -13.52
CA ALA A 34 -2.01 -2.53 -12.46
C ALA A 34 -2.20 -3.22 -11.09
N LEU A 35 -2.68 -4.47 -11.06
CA LEU A 35 -2.84 -5.22 -9.81
C LEU A 35 -1.49 -5.74 -9.30
N SER A 36 -0.61 -6.20 -10.19
CA SER A 36 0.75 -6.58 -9.80
C SER A 36 1.53 -5.41 -9.21
N GLU A 37 1.51 -4.25 -9.87
CA GLU A 37 2.16 -3.05 -9.36
C GLU A 37 1.59 -2.59 -8.01
N ALA A 38 0.26 -2.64 -7.86
CA ALA A 38 -0.38 -2.27 -6.61
C ALA A 38 0.03 -3.23 -5.47
N HIS A 39 0.13 -4.53 -5.76
CA HIS A 39 0.61 -5.51 -4.80
C HIS A 39 2.04 -5.20 -4.35
N GLU A 40 2.94 -4.95 -5.30
CA GLU A 40 4.34 -4.60 -5.00
C GLU A 40 4.45 -3.30 -4.19
N LYS A 41 3.70 -2.26 -4.56
CA LYS A 41 3.71 -0.95 -3.89
C LYS A 41 3.05 -0.97 -2.51
N ALA A 42 2.12 -1.91 -2.26
CA ALA A 42 1.44 -2.03 -0.97
C ALA A 42 2.30 -2.70 0.11
N VAL A 43 3.46 -3.27 -0.26
CA VAL A 43 4.37 -3.90 0.70
C VAL A 43 5.03 -2.82 1.56
N VAL A 44 4.62 -2.74 2.83
CA VAL A 44 5.27 -1.89 3.83
C VAL A 44 6.44 -2.63 4.45
N THR A 45 7.66 -2.19 4.15
CA THR A 45 8.89 -2.83 4.64
C THR A 45 9.18 -2.46 6.11
N GLY A 46 10.14 -3.17 6.71
CA GLY A 46 10.62 -2.84 8.06
C GLY A 46 11.23 -1.42 8.12
N ALA A 47 11.96 -1.03 7.08
CA ALA A 47 12.56 0.29 6.97
C ALA A 47 11.49 1.40 6.87
N ASP A 48 10.44 1.18 6.07
CA ASP A 48 9.33 2.15 5.95
C ASP A 48 8.63 2.38 7.30
N ARG A 49 8.47 1.32 8.10
CA ARG A 49 7.91 1.42 9.45
C ARG A 49 8.81 2.22 10.37
N GLU A 50 10.12 1.99 10.32
CA GLU A 50 11.07 2.72 11.15
C GLU A 50 11.11 4.21 10.78
N GLN A 51 11.12 4.53 9.48
CA GLN A 51 11.05 5.90 8.99
C GLN A 51 9.75 6.60 9.40
N PHE A 52 8.62 5.89 9.32
CA PHE A 52 7.34 6.42 9.80
C PHE A 52 7.41 6.77 11.29
N TRP A 53 7.95 5.88 12.13
CA TRP A 53 8.08 6.16 13.56
C TRP A 53 9.05 7.30 13.86
N GLN A 54 10.15 7.43 13.11
CA GLN A 54 11.04 8.58 13.22
C GLN A 54 10.31 9.90 12.90
N LEU A 55 9.50 9.92 11.84
CA LEU A 55 8.73 11.11 11.46
C LEU A 55 7.67 11.48 12.52
N VAL A 56 7.02 10.47 13.11
CA VAL A 56 6.10 10.67 14.25
C VAL A 56 6.84 11.20 15.47
N GLU A 57 8.01 10.65 15.80
CA GLU A 57 8.82 11.13 16.92
C GLU A 57 9.27 12.58 16.72
N LEU A 58 9.72 12.94 15.52
CA LEU A 58 10.07 14.33 15.17
C LEU A 58 8.89 15.28 15.32
N SER A 59 7.71 14.90 14.80
CA SER A 59 6.49 15.71 14.89
C SER A 59 6.04 15.92 16.35
N LEU A 60 6.20 14.90 17.20
CA LEU A 60 5.88 15.01 18.63
C LEU A 60 6.88 15.91 19.38
N VAL A 61 8.16 15.88 19.00
CA VAL A 61 9.19 16.76 19.56
C VAL A 61 8.94 18.21 19.18
N GLU A 62 8.56 18.49 17.93
CA GLU A 62 8.18 19.84 17.47
C GLU A 62 7.02 20.42 18.29
N GLU A 63 6.02 19.59 18.61
CA GLU A 63 4.87 19.96 19.45
C GLU A 63 5.17 19.90 20.96
N HIS A 64 6.44 19.73 21.37
CA HIS A 64 6.91 19.67 22.76
C HIS A 64 6.21 18.59 23.62
N LEU A 65 5.72 17.53 22.97
CA LEU A 65 5.05 16.42 23.63
C LEU A 65 6.08 15.38 24.10
N PRO A 66 5.88 14.76 25.29
CA PRO A 66 6.82 13.77 25.80
C PRO A 66 6.82 12.50 24.94
N THR A 67 7.91 12.25 24.22
CA THR A 67 8.15 11.02 23.46
C THR A 67 8.61 9.89 24.38
N ARG A 68 7.68 9.25 25.11
CA ARG A 68 7.99 8.04 25.90
C ARG A 68 8.20 6.84 24.96
N THR A 69 9.41 6.67 24.45
CA THR A 69 9.79 5.43 23.74
C THR A 69 9.72 4.27 24.74
N SER A 70 8.95 3.23 24.40
CA SER A 70 8.77 2.06 25.28
C SER A 70 10.12 1.39 25.59
N ALA A 71 10.38 1.06 26.86
CA ALA A 71 11.59 0.36 27.32
C ALA A 71 11.85 -0.96 26.55
N LYS A 72 10.81 -1.56 25.98
CA LYS A 72 10.89 -2.77 25.15
C LYS A 72 11.47 -2.50 23.75
N SER A 73 11.25 -1.30 23.19
CA SER A 73 11.85 -0.87 21.92
C SER A 73 13.33 -0.56 22.11
N GLN A 74 13.68 0.11 23.20
CA GLN A 74 15.08 0.35 23.57
C GLN A 74 15.85 -0.97 23.76
N SER A 75 15.31 -1.91 24.54
CA SER A 75 15.95 -3.22 24.78
C SER A 75 16.20 -4.04 23.51
N LYS A 76 15.40 -3.87 22.44
CA LYS A 76 15.66 -4.52 21.14
C LYS A 76 16.79 -3.84 20.36
N ARG A 77 16.95 -2.51 20.48
CA ARG A 77 18.05 -1.74 19.86
C ARG A 77 19.37 -1.96 20.58
N THR A 78 19.37 -2.15 21.90
CA THR A 78 20.58 -2.34 22.73
C THR A 78 21.01 -3.79 22.86
N ARG A 79 20.37 -4.75 22.18
CA ARG A 79 20.59 -6.20 22.39
C ARG A 79 22.00 -6.71 22.01
N TRP A 80 22.83 -5.87 21.39
CA TRP A 80 24.17 -6.20 20.91
C TRP A 80 25.25 -5.18 21.33
N ILE A 81 25.02 -4.42 22.40
CA ILE A 81 26.09 -3.68 23.10
C ILE A 81 26.55 -4.53 24.29
#